data_AF-A0A2R6FP55-F1
#
_entry.id   AF-A0A2R6FP55-F1
#
_cell.length_a   1.000
_cell.length_b   1.000
_cell.length_c   1.000
_cell.angle_alpha   90.00
_cell.angle_beta   90.00
_cell.angle_gamma   90.00
#
_symmetry.space_group_name_H-M   'P 1'
#
loop_
_entity.id
_entity.type
_entity.pdbx_description
1 polymer ?
#
loop_
_entity_poly.entity_id
_entity_poly.type
_entity_poly.pdbx_seq_one_letter_code
_entity_poly.pdbx_strand_id
1 'polypeptide(L)' 'FESVWTEGLHSKRDEVKRVSGQRAVPVLVDDERGITMAESERIVEYLDTSYAA' A
#
# COMPACT_ATOMS: atom_id res chain seq x y z
N PHE A 1 -9.41 0.64 -8.76
CA PHE A 1 -8.66 0.88 -7.51
C PHE A 1 -8.98 2.28 -7.03
N GLU A 2 -8.88 2.52 -5.72
CA GLU A 2 -9.00 3.84 -5.10
C GLU A 2 -7.60 4.31 -4.66
N SER A 3 -7.32 5.62 -4.76
CA SER A 3 -6.09 6.21 -4.22
C SER A 3 -6.40 7.09 -3.02
N VAL A 4 -5.70 6.81 -1.92
CA VAL A 4 -5.78 7.62 -0.69
C VAL A 4 -4.49 8.42 -0.57
N TRP A 5 -4.61 9.75 -0.61
CA TRP A 5 -3.50 10.65 -0.39
C TRP A 5 -3.17 10.72 1.11
N THR A 6 -1.87 10.80 1.42
CA THR A 6 -1.38 10.82 2.80
C THR A 6 -0.73 12.15 3.12
N GLU A 7 -0.61 12.47 4.40
CA GLU A 7 0.15 13.62 4.88
C GLU A 7 1.56 13.64 4.28
N GLY A 8 2.00 14.81 3.81
CA GLY A 8 3.30 14.96 3.15
C GLY A 8 4.47 14.64 4.07
N LEU A 9 4.39 15.06 5.34
CA LEU A 9 5.43 14.80 6.33
C LEU A 9 5.41 13.33 6.76
N HIS A 10 6.54 12.65 6.59
CA HIS A 10 6.69 11.25 6.95
C HIS A 10 6.25 10.96 8.40
N SER A 11 6.59 11.83 9.35
CA SER A 11 6.21 11.67 10.76
C SER A 11 4.70 11.73 11.02
N LYS A 12 3.93 12.35 10.12
CA LYS A 12 2.47 12.53 10.26
C LYS A 12 1.63 11.44 9.57
N ARG A 13 2.26 10.48 8.89
CA ARG A 13 1.57 9.38 8.19
C ARG A 13 1.09 8.30 9.15
N ASP A 14 0.36 8.68 10.19
CA ASP A 14 -0.09 7.77 11.24
C ASP A 14 -1.12 6.77 10.75
N GLU A 15 -1.92 7.12 9.74
CA GLU A 15 -2.85 6.17 9.14
C GLU A 15 -2.11 5.07 8.37
N VAL A 16 -1.08 5.43 7.59
CA VAL A 16 -0.18 4.47 6.95
C VAL A 16 0.46 3.55 7.99
N LYS A 17 0.92 4.12 9.13
CA LYS A 17 1.49 3.34 10.25
C LYS A 17 0.50 2.37 10.85
N ARG A 18 -0.77 2.77 10.96
CA ARG A 18 -1.84 1.96 11.53
C ARG A 18 -2.14 0.73 10.66
N VAL A 19 -2.24 0.92 9.35
CA VAL A 19 -2.59 -0.18 8.43
C VAL A 19 -1.42 -1.07 8.06
N SER A 20 -0.23 -0.49 7.84
CA SER A 20 0.92 -1.23 7.30
C SER A 20 2.04 -1.51 8.31
N GLY A 21 1.93 -0.98 9.52
CA GLY A 21 3.02 -1.06 10.51
C GLY A 21 4.23 -0.17 10.20
N GLN A 22 4.18 0.67 9.16
CA GLN A 22 5.28 1.57 8.76
C GLN A 22 4.76 2.88 8.12
N ARG A 23 5.63 3.85 7.78
CA ARG A 23 5.21 5.20 7.29
C ARG A 23 5.68 5.56 5.87
N ALA A 24 6.49 4.71 5.25
CA ALA A 24 6.81 4.81 3.83
C ALA A 24 5.57 4.51 2.98
N VAL A 25 5.58 5.05 1.77
CA VAL A 25 4.52 4.86 0.78
C VAL A 25 5.23 4.55 -0.55
N PRO A 26 4.61 3.80 -1.48
CA PRO A 26 3.22 3.32 -1.46
C PRO A 26 2.96 2.12 -0.53
N VAL A 27 1.67 1.93 -0.19
CA VAL A 27 1.11 0.72 0.44
C VAL A 27 -0.12 0.31 -0.37
N LEU A 28 -0.25 -0.98 -0.68
CA LEU A 28 -1.43 -1.57 -1.30
C LEU A 28 -2.25 -2.30 -0.22
N VAL A 29 -3.56 -2.07 -0.20
CA VAL A 29 -4.53 -2.86 0.56
C VAL A 29 -5.46 -3.54 -0.45
N ASP A 30 -5.60 -4.85 -0.33
CA ASP A 30 -6.52 -5.67 -1.11
C ASP A 30 -7.40 -6.46 -0.14
N ASP A 31 -8.59 -5.92 0.12
CA ASP A 31 -9.55 -6.49 1.07
C ASP A 31 -10.12 -7.83 0.59
N GLU A 32 -10.21 -8.06 -0.74
CA GLU A 32 -10.74 -9.31 -1.30
C GLU A 32 -9.83 -10.50 -0.96
N ARG A 33 -8.51 -10.24 -0.91
CA ARG A 33 -7.50 -11.26 -0.60
C ARG A 33 -6.90 -11.12 0.80
N GLY A 34 -7.35 -10.14 1.58
CA GLY A 34 -6.86 -9.88 2.94
C GLY A 34 -5.38 -9.48 2.99
N ILE A 35 -4.89 -8.77 1.98
CA ILE A 35 -3.48 -8.41 1.84
C ILE A 35 -3.26 -6.95 2.19
N THR A 36 -2.21 -6.68 2.96
CA THR A 36 -1.60 -5.34 3.07
C THR A 36 -0.12 -5.46 2.73
N MET A 37 0.34 -4.70 1.73
CA MET A 37 1.66 -4.85 1.15
C MET A 37 2.37 -3.50 1.03
N ALA A 38 3.63 -3.46 1.45
CA ALA A 38 4.56 -2.35 1.20
C ALA A 38 5.62 -2.77 0.18
N GLU A 39 6.55 -1.87 -0.13
CA GLU A 39 7.58 -2.00 -1.19
C GLU A 39 7.00 -1.94 -2.61
N SER A 40 7.33 -0.88 -3.33
CA SER A 40 6.75 -0.60 -4.65
C SER A 40 7.03 -1.70 -5.68
N GLU A 41 8.23 -2.28 -5.68
CA GLU A 41 8.57 -3.36 -6.60
C GLU A 41 7.70 -4.60 -6.38
N ARG A 42 7.50 -4.97 -5.11
CA ARG A 42 6.66 -6.09 -4.71
C ARG A 42 5.18 -5.83 -5.04
N ILE A 43 4.70 -4.60 -4.84
CA ILE A 43 3.35 -4.19 -5.22
C ILE A 43 3.14 -4.36 -6.73
N VAL A 44 4.09 -3.90 -7.55
CA VAL A 44 4.00 -4.04 -9.01
C VAL A 44 4.00 -5.51 -9.43
N GLU A 45 4.91 -6.32 -8.89
CA GLU A 45 4.98 -7.77 -9.16
C GLU A 45 3.66 -8.48 -8.81
N TYR A 46 3.08 -8.14 -7.66
CA TYR A 46 1.80 -8.69 -7.22
C TYR A 46 0.65 -8.33 -8.18
N LEU A 47 0.59 -7.06 -8.60
CA LEU A 47 -0.44 -6.57 -9.51
C LEU A 47 -0.34 -7.23 -10.88
N ASP A 48 0.87 -7.36 -11.42
CA ASP A 48 1.12 -8.04 -12.68
C ASP A 48 0.70 -9.51 -12.60
N THR A 49 1.16 -10.23 -11.59
CA THR A 49 0.86 -11.66 -11.40
C THR A 49 -0.63 -11.93 -11.17
N SER A 50 -1.36 -11.01 -10.52
CA SER A 50 -2.73 -11.27 -10.06
C SER A 50 -3.81 -10.67 -10.96
N TYR A 51 -3.49 -9.64 -11.75
CA TYR A 51 -4.49 -8.85 -12.48
C TYR A 51 -4.12 -8.47 -13.92
N ALA A 52 -2.88 -8.72 -14.38
CA ALA A 52 -2.55 -8.51 -15.79
C ALA A 52 -3.11 -9.68 -16.63
N ALA A 53 -4.30 -9.47 -17.20
CA ALA A 53 -4.92 -10.34 -18.21
C ALA A 53 -4.71 -9.78 -19.62
#